data_AF-A0A9E3DXV4-F1
#
_entry.id   AF-A0A9E3DXV4-F1
#
_cell.length_a   1.000
_cell.length_b   1.000
_cell.length_c   1.000
_cell.angle_alpha   90.00
_cell.angle_beta   90.00
_cell.angle_gamma   90.00
#
_symmetry.space_group_name_H-M   'P 1'
#
loop_
_entity.id
_entity.type
_entity.pdbx_description
1 polymer ?
#
loop_
_entity_poly.entity_id
_entity_poly.type
_entity_poly.pdbx_seq_one_letter_code
_entity_poly.pdbx_strand_id
1 'polypeptide(L)'
;MRPGDGDDWLRLNGAGESLVASAVDFENFAEPRPELPERAAADLEAAVRLLAEHDWPFRLHATYDETIRMDLDVLERTGAFPGGVRWILDHAETISPDSIDRVAALGGAISVQHRMAYQGRAFVERYGRERAAQAPPVRGMLARGVTVAAGTDAPRVSTYNP
;
A
#
# COMPACT_ATOMS: atom_id res chain seq x y z
N MET A 1 13.02 -17.31 13.66
CA MET A 1 11.78 -16.64 14.08
C MET A 1 10.73 -16.91 13.02
N ARG A 2 9.48 -17.12 13.40
CA ARG A 2 8.32 -17.38 12.54
C ARG A 2 7.19 -16.39 12.87
N PRO A 3 6.27 -16.12 11.93
CA PRO A 3 5.06 -15.37 12.24
C PRO A 3 4.31 -16.02 13.41
N GLY A 4 3.93 -15.21 14.39
CA GLY A 4 3.28 -15.63 15.63
C GLY A 4 4.22 -15.95 16.79
N ASP A 5 5.55 -16.00 16.58
CA ASP A 5 6.51 -16.12 17.68
C ASP A 5 6.36 -14.94 18.65
N GLY A 6 6.40 -15.21 19.95
CA GLY A 6 6.17 -14.22 21.01
C GLY A 6 5.41 -14.79 22.20
N ASP A 7 4.77 -13.92 22.97
CA ASP A 7 3.93 -14.27 24.11
C ASP A 7 2.58 -13.53 24.05
N ASP A 8 1.89 -13.41 25.19
CA ASP A 8 0.58 -12.73 25.25
C ASP A 8 0.69 -11.20 25.22
N TRP A 9 1.89 -10.63 25.38
CA TRP A 9 2.14 -9.19 25.35
C TRP A 9 2.68 -8.73 23.99
N LEU A 10 3.56 -9.52 23.36
CA LEU A 10 4.19 -9.16 22.09
C LEU A 10 4.30 -10.37 21.17
N ARG A 11 3.82 -10.23 19.92
CA ARG A 11 3.96 -11.25 18.86
C ARG A 11 4.45 -10.64 17.56
N LEU A 12 5.30 -11.37 16.86
CA LEU A 12 5.79 -11.01 15.53
C LEU A 12 4.72 -11.37 14.49
N ASN A 13 3.95 -10.39 14.01
CA ASN A 13 2.80 -10.68 13.15
C ASN A 13 3.11 -10.67 11.65
N GLY A 14 4.05 -9.85 11.20
CA GLY A 14 4.33 -9.65 9.78
C GLY A 14 5.41 -8.60 9.55
N ALA A 15 5.89 -8.49 8.32
CA ALA A 15 6.74 -7.39 7.91
C ALA A 15 5.91 -6.11 7.77
N GLY A 16 6.48 -4.98 8.20
CA GLY A 16 5.81 -3.68 8.20
C GLY A 16 5.58 -3.12 6.79
N GLU A 17 5.10 -1.88 6.74
CA GLU A 17 4.64 -1.17 5.53
C GLU A 17 5.75 -0.77 4.55
N SER A 18 6.99 -0.63 5.02
CA SER A 18 8.14 -0.24 4.20
C SER A 18 9.18 -1.37 4.18
N LEU A 19 9.02 -2.31 3.25
CA LEU A 19 9.92 -3.48 3.15
C LEU A 19 11.34 -3.11 2.74
N VAL A 20 11.46 -2.22 1.76
CA VAL A 20 12.74 -1.67 1.28
C VAL A 20 12.57 -0.18 1.02
N ALA A 21 13.52 0.63 1.49
CA ALA A 21 13.43 2.09 1.39
C ALA A 21 13.39 2.61 -0.07
N SER A 22 13.90 1.83 -1.03
CA SER A 22 13.91 2.19 -2.45
C SER A 22 12.55 2.06 -3.13
N ALA A 23 11.62 1.29 -2.56
CA ALA A 23 10.31 1.01 -3.17
C ALA A 23 9.14 1.73 -2.49
N VAL A 24 9.43 2.69 -1.61
CA VAL A 24 8.42 3.41 -0.83
C VAL A 24 8.27 4.81 -1.41
N ASP A 25 7.05 5.14 -1.85
CA ASP A 25 6.70 6.54 -2.13
C ASP A 25 6.45 7.33 -0.83
N PHE A 26 6.07 8.59 -0.95
CA PHE A 26 5.68 9.40 0.19
C PHE A 26 4.37 10.09 -0.10
N GLU A 27 3.77 10.56 0.98
CA GLU A 27 2.35 10.81 1.05
C GLU A 27 1.97 12.27 1.28
N ASN A 28 2.89 13.16 0.91
CA ASN A 28 2.77 14.60 1.04
C ASN A 28 2.29 15.19 -0.30
N PHE A 29 1.00 15.48 -0.37
CA PHE A 29 0.39 16.05 -1.57
C PHE A 29 0.75 17.51 -1.82
N ALA A 30 1.61 18.14 -1.01
CA ALA A 30 2.17 19.47 -1.29
C ALA A 30 3.45 19.41 -2.16
N GLU A 31 4.07 18.25 -2.32
CA GLU A 31 5.29 18.03 -3.11
C GLU A 31 4.99 17.26 -4.42
N PRO A 32 5.83 17.36 -5.46
CA PRO A 32 5.72 16.50 -6.64
C PRO A 32 5.72 15.02 -6.24
N ARG A 33 5.00 14.18 -7.00
CA ARG A 33 5.05 12.73 -6.79
C ARG A 33 6.52 12.26 -6.87
N PRO A 34 7.01 11.44 -5.91
CA PRO A 34 8.36 10.91 -5.99
C PRO A 34 8.52 9.99 -7.21
N GLU A 35 9.72 9.98 -7.77
CA GLU A 35 10.16 8.97 -8.73
C GLU A 35 11.01 7.95 -7.99
N LEU A 36 10.63 6.68 -8.11
CA LEU A 36 11.38 5.60 -7.49
C LEU A 36 12.66 5.32 -8.30
N PRO A 37 13.79 4.98 -7.63
CA PRO A 37 15.00 4.61 -8.32
C PRO A 37 14.81 3.31 -9.12
N GLU A 38 15.56 3.13 -10.21
CA GLU A 38 15.44 1.95 -11.10
C GLU A 38 15.58 0.60 -10.37
N ARG A 39 16.37 0.56 -9.30
CA ARG A 39 16.58 -0.63 -8.45
C ARG A 39 15.38 -1.01 -7.56
N ALA A 40 14.38 -0.15 -7.41
CA ALA A 40 13.25 -0.34 -6.50
C ALA A 40 12.55 -1.70 -6.71
N ALA A 41 12.25 -2.04 -7.96
CA ALA A 41 11.56 -3.29 -8.29
C ALA A 41 12.40 -4.53 -7.94
N ALA A 42 13.71 -4.49 -8.18
CA ALA A 42 14.60 -5.61 -7.86
C ALA A 42 14.79 -5.76 -6.34
N ASP A 43 14.97 -4.64 -5.63
CA ASP A 43 15.06 -4.62 -4.17
C ASP A 43 13.78 -5.18 -3.53
N LEU A 44 12.60 -4.76 -4.02
CA LEU A 44 11.31 -5.24 -3.53
C LEU A 44 11.09 -6.72 -3.84
N GLU A 45 11.41 -7.16 -5.06
CA GLU A 45 11.25 -8.57 -5.46
C GLU A 45 12.06 -9.50 -4.56
N ALA A 46 13.29 -9.14 -4.22
CA ALA A 46 14.12 -9.89 -3.29
C ALA A 46 13.48 -10.00 -1.90
N ALA A 47 12.94 -8.90 -1.37
CA ALA A 47 12.25 -8.89 -0.09
C ALA A 47 10.96 -9.72 -0.10
N VAL A 48 10.11 -9.56 -1.11
CA VAL A 48 8.85 -10.30 -1.24
C VAL A 48 9.10 -11.81 -1.36
N ARG A 49 10.09 -12.24 -2.17
CA ARG A 49 10.43 -13.66 -2.30
C ARG A 49 10.84 -14.26 -0.96
N LEU A 50 11.69 -13.56 -0.19
CA LEU A 50 12.13 -14.01 1.13
C LEU A 50 10.94 -14.15 2.11
N LEU A 51 10.03 -13.17 2.12
CA LEU A 51 8.87 -13.19 3.01
C LEU A 51 7.88 -14.30 2.61
N ALA A 52 7.63 -14.46 1.31
CA ALA A 52 6.76 -15.50 0.77
C ALA A 52 7.30 -16.91 1.05
N GLU A 53 8.61 -17.14 0.91
CA GLU A 53 9.26 -18.42 1.22
C GLU A 53 9.11 -18.84 2.69
N HIS A 54 8.92 -17.87 3.58
CA HIS A 54 8.86 -18.09 5.04
C HIS A 54 7.49 -17.78 5.65
N ASP A 55 6.44 -17.69 4.83
CA ASP A 55 5.05 -17.43 5.22
C ASP A 55 4.82 -16.12 6.00
N TRP A 56 5.69 -15.12 5.83
CA TRP A 56 5.57 -13.84 6.52
C TRP A 56 4.57 -12.92 5.80
N PRO A 57 3.42 -12.58 6.41
CA PRO A 57 2.54 -11.59 5.83
C PRO A 57 3.20 -10.22 5.90
N PHE A 58 2.82 -9.33 4.97
CA PHE A 58 3.48 -8.03 4.85
C PHE A 58 2.53 -6.92 4.40
N ARG A 59 3.03 -5.69 4.43
CA ARG A 59 2.31 -4.51 3.98
C ARG A 59 3.20 -3.73 3.02
N LEU A 60 2.58 -3.01 2.09
CA LEU A 60 3.27 -2.19 1.09
C LEU A 60 2.71 -0.77 1.13
N HIS A 61 3.57 0.21 1.39
CA HIS A 61 3.25 1.62 1.28
C HIS A 61 3.14 2.03 -0.19
N ALA A 62 1.96 2.44 -0.64
CA ALA A 62 1.82 3.00 -1.97
C ALA A 62 0.66 3.99 -2.05
N THR A 63 1.00 5.28 -2.03
CA THR A 63 0.02 6.36 -2.23
C THR A 63 -0.40 6.46 -3.70
N TYR A 64 0.54 6.24 -4.62
CA TYR A 64 0.36 6.51 -6.04
C TYR A 64 0.23 5.25 -6.89
N ASP A 65 -0.67 5.27 -7.87
CA ASP A 65 -0.86 4.16 -8.82
C ASP A 65 0.42 3.78 -9.58
N GLU A 66 1.35 4.71 -9.81
CA GLU A 66 2.65 4.39 -10.39
C GLU A 66 3.48 3.43 -9.51
N THR A 67 3.50 3.65 -8.19
CA THR A 67 4.12 2.73 -7.23
C THR A 67 3.34 1.42 -7.16
N ILE A 68 2.01 1.51 -7.06
CA ILE A 68 1.12 0.34 -6.98
C ILE A 68 1.32 -0.59 -8.18
N ARG A 69 1.40 -0.04 -9.40
CA ARG A 69 1.63 -0.85 -10.61
C ARG A 69 2.99 -1.56 -10.54
N MET A 70 4.05 -0.89 -10.10
CA MET A 70 5.37 -1.49 -9.93
C MET A 70 5.34 -2.61 -8.88
N ASP A 71 4.69 -2.37 -7.73
CA ASP A 71 4.51 -3.37 -6.68
C ASP A 71 3.74 -4.58 -7.21
N LEU A 72 2.62 -4.38 -7.90
CA LEU A 72 1.83 -5.46 -8.49
C LEU A 72 2.62 -6.24 -9.54
N ASP A 73 3.42 -5.57 -10.38
CA ASP A 73 4.30 -6.23 -11.34
C ASP A 73 5.32 -7.12 -10.61
N VAL A 74 5.87 -6.67 -9.47
CA VAL A 74 6.76 -7.48 -8.63
C VAL A 74 6.04 -8.70 -8.07
N LEU A 75 4.86 -8.50 -7.46
CA LEU A 75 4.07 -9.58 -6.88
C LEU A 75 3.73 -10.65 -7.92
N GLU A 76 3.33 -10.26 -9.13
CA GLU A 76 3.06 -11.18 -10.24
C GLU A 76 4.32 -11.97 -10.64
N ARG A 77 5.48 -11.31 -10.80
CA ARG A 77 6.74 -11.98 -11.16
C ARG A 77 7.23 -12.98 -10.12
N THR A 78 6.87 -12.79 -8.84
CA THR A 78 7.25 -13.75 -7.80
C THR A 78 6.59 -15.11 -8.00
N GLY A 79 5.39 -15.13 -8.60
CA GLY A 79 4.57 -16.34 -8.73
C GLY A 79 3.99 -16.85 -7.41
N ALA A 80 4.12 -16.09 -6.31
CA ALA A 80 3.67 -16.49 -4.98
C ALA A 80 2.19 -16.16 -4.70
N PHE A 81 1.52 -15.44 -5.60
CA PHE A 81 0.17 -14.90 -5.40
C PHE A 81 -0.77 -15.24 -6.57
N PRO A 82 -2.08 -15.46 -6.32
CA PRO A 82 -2.71 -15.54 -4.99
C PRO A 82 -2.25 -16.82 -4.24
N GLY A 83 -1.91 -16.69 -2.96
CA GLY A 83 -1.35 -17.76 -2.13
C GLY A 83 -1.71 -17.62 -0.64
N GLY A 84 -1.05 -18.41 0.22
CA GLY A 84 -1.33 -18.42 1.67
C GLY A 84 -0.82 -17.20 2.45
N VAL A 85 0.11 -16.43 1.86
CA VAL A 85 0.71 -15.26 2.51
C VAL A 85 -0.18 -14.03 2.30
N ARG A 86 -0.66 -13.46 3.41
CA ARG A 86 -1.51 -12.27 3.39
C ARG A 86 -0.67 -11.03 3.13
N TRP A 87 -1.17 -10.13 2.28
CA TRP A 87 -0.54 -8.85 2.02
C TRP A 87 -1.58 -7.73 1.89
N ILE A 88 -1.16 -6.50 2.20
CA ILE A 88 -2.02 -5.31 2.22
C ILE A 88 -1.29 -4.14 1.55
N LEU A 89 -1.96 -3.40 0.68
CA LEU A 89 -1.52 -2.06 0.27
C LEU A 89 -2.05 -1.01 1.25
N ASP A 90 -1.20 -0.13 1.70
CA ASP A 90 -1.57 1.03 2.48
C ASP A 90 -1.71 2.27 1.59
N HIS A 91 -2.73 3.09 1.90
CA HIS A 91 -3.08 4.37 1.25
C HIS A 91 -3.92 4.23 -0.02
N ALA A 92 -3.27 4.05 -1.17
CA ALA A 92 -3.90 3.88 -2.47
C ALA A 92 -4.82 5.05 -2.93
N GLU A 93 -4.49 6.32 -2.63
CA GLU A 93 -5.34 7.47 -3.00
C GLU A 93 -5.54 7.60 -4.51
N THR A 94 -4.51 7.33 -5.31
CA THR A 94 -4.62 7.49 -6.78
C THR A 94 -4.80 6.17 -7.53
N ILE A 95 -5.01 5.05 -6.83
CA ILE A 95 -5.11 3.72 -7.44
C ILE A 95 -6.14 3.69 -8.58
N SER A 96 -5.74 3.09 -9.70
CA SER A 96 -6.58 2.95 -10.88
C SER A 96 -7.55 1.77 -10.75
N PRO A 97 -8.67 1.78 -11.52
CA PRO A 97 -9.57 0.62 -11.62
C PRO A 97 -8.84 -0.69 -11.94
N ASP A 98 -7.92 -0.65 -12.90
CA ASP A 98 -7.14 -1.82 -13.33
C ASP A 98 -6.24 -2.34 -12.21
N SER A 99 -5.59 -1.44 -11.45
CA SER A 99 -4.79 -1.83 -10.29
C SER A 99 -5.66 -2.45 -9.19
N ILE A 100 -6.89 -1.97 -8.96
CA ILE A 100 -7.81 -2.60 -8.00
C ILE A 100 -8.17 -4.03 -8.46
N ASP A 101 -8.42 -4.23 -9.75
CA ASP A 101 -8.71 -5.55 -10.31
C ASP A 101 -7.52 -6.51 -10.12
N ARG A 102 -6.29 -6.02 -10.29
CA ARG A 102 -5.06 -6.79 -10.03
C ARG A 102 -4.88 -7.11 -8.55
N VAL A 103 -5.15 -6.18 -7.63
CA VAL A 103 -5.13 -6.44 -6.19
C VAL A 103 -6.10 -7.56 -5.83
N ALA A 104 -7.32 -7.53 -6.36
CA ALA A 104 -8.31 -8.57 -6.15
C ALA A 104 -7.82 -9.93 -6.67
N ALA A 105 -7.28 -9.97 -7.89
CA ALA A 105 -6.77 -11.20 -8.52
C ALA A 105 -5.59 -11.83 -7.76
N LEU A 106 -4.73 -11.00 -7.17
CA LEU A 106 -3.57 -11.44 -6.37
C LEU A 106 -3.92 -11.71 -4.89
N GLY A 107 -5.19 -11.61 -4.51
CA GLY A 107 -5.66 -11.91 -3.14
C GLY A 107 -5.25 -10.87 -2.10
N GLY A 108 -4.97 -9.64 -2.51
CA GLY A 108 -4.58 -8.55 -1.62
C GLY A 108 -5.75 -7.85 -0.95
N ALA A 109 -5.43 -7.10 0.11
CA ALA A 109 -6.34 -6.14 0.73
C ALA A 109 -5.80 -4.71 0.57
N ILE A 110 -6.66 -3.71 0.77
CA ILE A 110 -6.27 -2.30 0.77
C ILE A 110 -6.69 -1.67 2.10
N SER A 111 -5.77 -0.96 2.74
CA SER A 111 -5.99 -0.24 3.98
C SER A 111 -5.93 1.26 3.71
N VAL A 112 -7.06 1.93 3.94
CA VAL A 112 -7.27 3.35 3.62
C VAL A 112 -7.27 4.20 4.88
N GLN A 113 -6.58 5.33 4.83
CA GLN A 113 -6.50 6.29 5.93
C GLN A 113 -7.23 7.58 5.59
N HIS A 114 -7.70 8.29 6.62
CA HIS A 114 -8.52 9.50 6.48
C HIS A 114 -7.71 10.76 6.11
N ARG A 115 -6.51 10.61 5.53
CA ARG A 115 -5.58 11.69 5.14
C ARG A 115 -6.25 12.77 4.32
N MET A 116 -7.17 12.40 3.43
CA MET A 116 -7.87 13.34 2.55
C MET A 116 -8.69 14.38 3.34
N ALA A 117 -9.03 14.13 4.60
CA ALA A 117 -9.65 15.13 5.48
C ALA A 117 -8.68 16.28 5.83
N TYR A 118 -7.38 16.02 5.89
CA TYR A 118 -6.35 17.01 6.25
C TYR A 118 -5.60 17.56 5.03
N GLN A 119 -5.28 16.70 4.07
CA GLN A 119 -4.47 17.06 2.89
C GLN A 119 -5.29 17.24 1.61
N GLY A 120 -6.62 17.11 1.66
CA GLY A 120 -7.47 17.20 0.47
C GLY A 120 -7.34 18.51 -0.31
N ARG A 121 -7.04 19.63 0.37
CA ARG A 121 -6.79 20.91 -0.31
C ARG A 121 -5.54 20.85 -1.20
N ALA A 122 -4.42 20.38 -0.65
CA ALA A 122 -3.17 20.24 -1.40
C ALA A 122 -3.34 19.24 -2.56
N PHE A 123 -4.08 18.16 -2.35
CA PHE A 123 -4.44 17.21 -3.41
C PHE A 123 -5.24 17.88 -4.53
N VAL A 124 -6.27 18.67 -4.20
CA VAL A 124 -7.08 19.40 -5.19
C VAL A 124 -6.25 20.42 -5.97
N GLU A 125 -5.38 21.17 -5.30
CA GLU A 125 -4.49 22.15 -5.95
C GLU A 125 -3.56 21.49 -6.99
N ARG A 126 -3.12 20.26 -6.70
CA ARG A 126 -2.19 19.51 -7.57
C ARG A 126 -2.86 18.69 -8.67
N TYR A 127 -3.91 17.95 -8.32
CA TYR A 127 -4.52 16.93 -9.17
C TYR A 127 -5.92 17.29 -9.66
N GLY A 128 -6.48 18.40 -9.16
CA GLY A 128 -7.82 18.88 -9.53
C GLY A 128 -8.94 18.23 -8.73
N ARG A 129 -10.11 18.90 -8.74
CA ARG A 129 -11.31 18.49 -8.00
C ARG A 129 -11.86 17.15 -8.45
N GLU A 130 -11.80 16.86 -9.75
CA GLU A 130 -12.35 15.62 -10.32
C GLU A 130 -11.61 14.39 -9.78
N ARG A 131 -10.27 14.43 -9.74
CA ARG A 131 -9.46 13.36 -9.15
C ARG A 131 -9.69 13.26 -7.64
N ALA A 132 -9.74 14.41 -6.94
CA ALA A 132 -9.96 14.42 -5.49
C ALA A 132 -11.29 13.80 -5.07
N ALA A 133 -12.36 13.98 -5.88
CA ALA A 133 -13.67 13.42 -5.61
C ALA A 133 -13.70 11.87 -5.67
N GLN A 134 -12.68 11.26 -6.26
CA GLN A 134 -12.55 9.81 -6.41
C GLN A 134 -11.45 9.23 -5.51
N ALA A 135 -10.73 10.03 -4.73
CA ALA A 135 -9.52 9.60 -4.01
C ALA A 135 -9.77 9.49 -2.49
N PRO A 136 -9.47 8.33 -1.86
CA PRO A 136 -9.29 7.01 -2.47
C PRO A 136 -10.64 6.42 -2.95
N PRO A 137 -10.65 5.59 -4.02
CA PRO A 137 -11.88 5.07 -4.62
C PRO A 137 -12.49 3.89 -3.85
N VAL A 138 -12.80 4.08 -2.56
CA VAL A 138 -13.27 3.03 -1.63
C VAL A 138 -14.47 2.25 -2.18
N ARG A 139 -15.46 2.94 -2.79
CA ARG A 139 -16.61 2.27 -3.41
C ARG A 139 -16.19 1.35 -4.56
N GLY A 140 -15.21 1.78 -5.36
CA GLY A 140 -14.67 0.99 -6.47
C GLY A 140 -13.90 -0.24 -5.99
N MET A 141 -13.19 -0.13 -4.87
CA MET A 141 -12.51 -1.25 -4.19
C MET A 141 -13.52 -2.30 -3.70
N LEU A 142 -14.54 -1.87 -2.96
CA LEU A 142 -15.57 -2.75 -2.43
C LEU A 142 -16.37 -3.46 -3.53
N ALA A 143 -16.70 -2.74 -4.61
CA ALA A 143 -17.43 -3.31 -5.75
C ALA A 143 -16.67 -4.44 -6.47
N ARG A 144 -15.33 -4.47 -6.36
CA ARG A 144 -14.46 -5.51 -6.93
C ARG A 144 -14.16 -6.64 -5.95
N GLY A 145 -14.77 -6.63 -4.77
CA GLY A 145 -14.56 -7.66 -3.74
C GLY A 145 -13.23 -7.57 -3.01
N VAL A 146 -12.47 -6.47 -3.17
CA VAL A 146 -11.26 -6.24 -2.39
C VAL A 146 -11.63 -6.04 -0.92
N THR A 147 -10.91 -6.70 -0.02
CA THR A 147 -11.04 -6.43 1.41
C THR A 147 -10.50 -5.04 1.71
N VAL A 148 -11.35 -4.14 2.20
CA VAL A 148 -10.96 -2.78 2.56
C VAL A 148 -10.91 -2.63 4.08
N ALA A 149 -9.74 -2.23 4.59
CA ALA A 149 -9.55 -1.85 5.99
C ALA A 149 -9.44 -0.33 6.12
N ALA A 150 -9.63 0.17 7.34
CA ALA A 150 -9.46 1.58 7.68
C ALA A 150 -8.37 1.74 8.74
N GLY A 151 -7.60 2.83 8.63
CA GLY A 151 -6.56 3.17 9.58
C GLY A 151 -6.39 4.67 9.78
N THR A 152 -5.54 5.05 10.73
CA THR A 152 -5.14 6.45 10.93
C THR A 152 -3.78 6.75 10.35
N ASP A 153 -2.86 5.77 10.39
CA ASP A 153 -1.42 5.99 10.17
C ASP A 153 -0.91 7.20 10.97
N ALA A 154 -1.37 7.30 12.22
CA ALA A 154 -0.90 8.30 13.17
C ALA A 154 0.44 7.86 13.78
N PRO A 155 1.40 8.77 13.96
CA PRO A 155 1.34 10.23 13.77
C PRO A 155 1.80 10.69 12.38
N ARG A 156 2.12 9.81 11.44
CA ARG A 156 2.77 10.22 10.19
C ARG A 156 1.81 10.98 9.26
N VAL A 157 0.62 10.43 9.07
CA VAL A 157 -0.34 10.87 8.06
C VAL A 157 -1.53 11.65 8.61
N SER A 158 -1.93 11.32 9.84
CA SER A 158 -3.07 11.94 10.52
C SER A 158 -2.64 12.61 11.83
N THR A 159 -1.58 13.41 11.78
CA THR A 159 -1.22 14.25 12.94
C THR A 159 -2.11 15.49 13.01
N TYR A 160 -2.80 15.63 14.14
CA TYR A 160 -3.36 16.90 14.59
C TYR A 160 -2.26 17.65 15.34
N ASN A 161 -1.55 18.56 14.67
CA ASN A 161 -0.67 19.53 15.32
C ASN A 161 -1.30 20.92 15.12
N PRO A 162 -2.17 21.38 16.04
CA PRO A 162 -2.87 22.67 15.93
C PRO A 162 -1.93 23.87 16.05
#